data_AF-A0A7Y2URN8-F1
#
_entry.id   AF-A0A7Y2URN8-F1
#
_cell.length_a   1.000
_cell.length_b   1.000
_cell.length_c   1.000
_cell.angle_alpha   90.00
_cell.angle_beta   90.00
_cell.angle_gamma   90.00
#
_symmetry.space_group_name_H-M   'P 1'
#
loop_
_entity.id
_entity.type
_entity.pdbx_description
1 polymer ?
#
loop_
_entity_poly.entity_id
_entity_poly.type
_entity_poly.pdbx_seq_one_letter_code
_entity_poly.pdbx_strand_id
1 'polypeptide(L)'
;TYHNDQLALADLIGEAEDRQCARTVYLIDSSTEVQSQLKIKQFEPKDYRPAPASDQKKQLQRWLTAHQDLYLTMLQLTKLNSFLPDDPEAMRQWLSPRQLAQLGPR
;
A
#
# COMPACT_ATOMS: atom_id res chain seq x y z
N THR A 1 -1.58 15.36 3.89
CA THR A 1 -0.45 15.73 3.01
C THR A 1 0.50 14.57 2.98
N TYR A 2 0.95 14.11 1.80
CA TYR A 2 1.96 13.05 1.75
C TYR A 2 3.29 13.59 2.30
N HIS A 3 3.98 12.79 3.10
CA HIS A 3 5.35 13.11 3.50
C HIS A 3 6.23 12.98 2.25
N ASN A 4 6.92 14.07 1.89
CA ASN A 4 7.84 14.11 0.75
C ASN A 4 9.30 13.95 1.20
N ASP A 5 9.49 13.61 2.47
CA ASP A 5 10.81 13.41 3.05
C ASP A 5 11.47 12.21 2.36
N GLN A 6 12.68 12.43 1.85
CA GLN A 6 13.48 11.37 1.25
C GLN A 6 14.33 10.72 2.34
N LEU A 7 14.24 9.40 2.46
CA LEU A 7 15.10 8.60 3.33
C LEU A 7 16.37 8.20 2.57
N ALA A 8 17.51 8.24 3.26
CA ALA A 8 18.72 7.67 2.70
C ALA A 8 18.55 6.15 2.56
N LEU A 9 19.19 5.56 1.55
CA LEU A 9 19.08 4.13 1.27
C LEU A 9 19.50 3.25 2.46
N ALA A 10 20.55 3.67 3.18
CA ALA A 10 21.03 2.96 4.37
C ALA A 10 19.97 2.94 5.48
N ASP A 11 19.34 4.08 5.76
CA ASP A 11 18.30 4.21 6.78
C ASP A 11 17.05 3.39 6.42
N LEU A 12 16.67 3.41 5.13
CA LEU A 12 15.54 2.62 4.63
C LEU A 12 15.79 1.11 4.78
N ILE A 13 17.01 0.65 4.52
CA ILE A 13 17.40 -0.75 4.68
C ILE A 13 17.42 -1.15 6.16
N GLY A 14 17.95 -0.29 7.03
CA GLY A 14 17.93 -0.52 8.48
C GLY A 14 16.50 -0.65 9.03
N GLU A 15 15.62 0.27 8.69
CA GLU A 15 14.20 0.19 9.08
C GLU A 15 13.51 -1.07 8.54
N ALA A 16 13.86 -1.49 7.32
CA ALA A 16 13.30 -2.70 6.73
C ALA A 16 13.74 -3.98 7.45
N GLU A 17 14.97 -4.00 7.96
CA GLU A 17 15.50 -5.08 8.79
C GLU A 17 14.83 -5.11 10.16
N ASP A 18 14.78 -3.97 10.85
CA ASP A 18 14.22 -3.86 12.19
C ASP A 18 12.75 -4.27 12.22
N ARG A 19 11.98 -3.86 11.20
CA ARG A 19 10.56 -4.21 11.05
C ARG A 19 10.35 -5.57 10.38
N GLN A 20 11.41 -6.23 9.93
CA GLN A 20 11.37 -7.49 9.19
C GLN A 20 10.38 -7.47 8.01
N CYS A 21 10.21 -6.31 7.37
CA CYS A 21 9.18 -6.11 6.34
C CYS A 21 9.67 -6.50 4.93
N ALA A 22 10.96 -6.83 4.79
CA ALA A 22 11.57 -7.28 3.55
C ALA A 22 12.51 -8.47 3.77
N ARG A 23 12.74 -9.23 2.71
CA ARG A 23 13.76 -10.31 2.65
C ARG A 23 14.83 -10.06 1.60
N THR A 24 14.56 -9.20 0.63
CA THR A 24 15.44 -8.92 -0.49
C THR A 24 15.25 -7.48 -0.93
N VAL A 25 16.36 -6.79 -1.17
CA VAL A 25 16.40 -5.41 -1.67
C VAL A 25 16.96 -5.46 -3.09
N TYR A 26 16.26 -4.81 -4.03
CA TYR A 26 16.66 -4.74 -5.43
C TYR A 26 17.19 -3.34 -5.74
N LEU A 27 18.48 -3.22 -6.01
CA LEU A 27 19.15 -1.95 -6.30
C LEU A 27 19.38 -1.79 -7.80
N ILE A 28 19.19 -0.58 -8.32
CA ILE A 28 19.46 -0.28 -9.74
C ILE A 28 20.97 -0.35 -10.02
N ASP A 29 21.77 0.13 -9.07
CA ASP A 29 23.22 0.10 -9.13
C ASP A 29 23.76 -0.90 -8.09
N SER A 30 24.42 -1.95 -8.58
CA SER A 30 25.02 -3.00 -7.75
C SER A 30 26.36 -2.59 -7.15
N SER A 31 26.91 -1.42 -7.50
CA SER A 31 28.15 -0.88 -6.92
C SER A 31 27.95 -0.25 -5.54
N THR A 32 26.70 -0.06 -5.10
CA THR A 32 26.42 0.48 -3.77
C THR A 32 26.60 -0.62 -2.73
N GLU A 33 27.74 -0.63 -2.05
CA GLU A 33 27.98 -1.50 -0.90
C GLU A 33 27.13 -1.03 0.28
N VAL A 34 26.07 -1.79 0.60
CA VAL A 34 25.30 -1.61 1.82
C VAL A 34 25.51 -2.82 2.72
N GLN A 35 25.94 -2.57 3.96
CA GLN A 35 25.99 -3.61 4.98
C GLN A 35 24.56 -3.91 5.45
N SER A 36 24.07 -5.09 5.14
CA SER A 36 22.69 -5.50 5.40
C SER A 36 22.62 -7.02 5.57
N GLN A 37 21.74 -7.48 6.46
CA GLN A 37 21.33 -8.87 6.60
C GLN A 37 20.33 -9.28 5.49
N LEU A 38 19.73 -8.32 4.78
CA LEU A 38 18.85 -8.58 3.66
C LEU A 38 19.65 -9.01 2.42
N LYS A 39 19.04 -9.86 1.59
CA LYS A 39 19.65 -10.23 0.31
C LYS A 39 19.63 -9.03 -0.64
N ILE A 40 20.79 -8.55 -1.08
CA ILE A 40 20.87 -7.51 -2.10
C ILE A 40 20.94 -8.16 -3.48
N LYS A 41 20.12 -7.68 -4.42
CA LYS A 41 20.12 -8.09 -5.82
C LYS A 41 20.09 -6.87 -6.72
N GLN A 42 20.57 -7.03 -7.94
CA GLN A 42 20.38 -6.01 -8.97
C GLN A 42 18.93 -6.03 -9.46
N PHE A 43 18.33 -4.85 -9.59
CA PHE A 43 17.03 -4.66 -10.21
C PHE A 43 17.19 -4.70 -11.73
N GLU A 44 16.52 -5.65 -12.36
CA GLU A 44 16.49 -5.80 -13.82
C GLU A 44 15.08 -5.44 -14.30
N PRO A 45 14.87 -4.28 -14.95
CA PRO A 45 13.54 -3.83 -15.37
C PRO A 45 12.82 -4.82 -16.30
N LYS A 46 13.58 -5.57 -17.11
CA LYS A 46 13.07 -6.61 -18.01
C LYS A 46 12.37 -7.76 -17.27
N ASP A 47 12.78 -8.03 -16.03
CA ASP A 47 12.26 -9.11 -15.19
C ASP A 47 11.14 -8.61 -14.27
N TYR A 48 10.91 -7.29 -14.23
CA TYR A 48 9.80 -6.70 -13.49
C TYR A 48 8.49 -6.95 -14.22
N ARG A 49 7.71 -7.90 -13.71
CA ARG A 49 6.35 -8.13 -14.17
C ARG A 49 5.40 -7.17 -13.47
N PRO A 50 4.79 -6.20 -14.16
CA PRO A 50 3.77 -5.36 -13.55
C PRO A 50 2.59 -6.25 -13.12
N ALA A 51 2.02 -5.93 -11.97
CA ALA A 51 0.82 -6.60 -11.49
C ALA A 51 -0.29 -6.46 -12.56
N PRO A 52 -1.02 -7.55 -12.90
CA PRO A 52 -2.14 -7.46 -13.82
C PRO A 52 -3.18 -6.45 -13.32
N ALA A 53 -3.78 -5.68 -14.23
CA ALA A 53 -4.87 -4.75 -13.88
C ALA A 53 -6.06 -5.47 -13.20
N SER A 54 -6.23 -6.77 -13.47
CA SER A 54 -7.23 -7.61 -12.79
C SER A 54 -6.95 -7.80 -11.29
N ASP A 55 -5.69 -7.85 -10.86
CA ASP A 55 -5.36 -8.00 -9.43
C ASP A 55 -5.59 -6.70 -8.65
N GLN A 56 -5.33 -5.54 -9.25
CA GLN A 56 -5.73 -4.25 -8.68
C GLN A 56 -7.27 -4.16 -8.53
N LYS A 57 -8.02 -4.67 -9.52
CA LYS A 57 -9.50 -4.70 -9.45
C LYS A 57 -10.02 -5.64 -8.38
N LYS A 58 -9.41 -6.81 -8.17
CA LYS A 58 -9.80 -7.76 -7.11
C LYS A 58 -9.69 -7.13 -5.72
N GLN A 59 -8.67 -6.31 -5.50
CA GLN A 59 -8.51 -5.57 -4.23
C GLN A 59 -9.70 -4.64 -4.00
N LEU A 60 -10.15 -3.89 -5.00
CA LEU A 60 -11.27 -2.96 -4.87
C LEU A 60 -12.65 -3.63 -4.86
N GLN A 61 -12.76 -4.86 -5.37
CA GLN A 61 -14.04 -5.53 -5.62
C GLN A 61 -14.83 -5.83 -4.34
N ARG A 62 -14.16 -6.17 -3.24
CA ARG A 62 -14.82 -6.51 -1.97
C ARG A 62 -15.64 -5.34 -1.42
N TRP A 63 -15.07 -4.14 -1.45
CA TRP A 63 -15.76 -2.92 -1.02
C TRP A 63 -16.87 -2.56 -1.99
N LEU A 64 -16.61 -2.63 -3.29
CA LEU A 64 -17.61 -2.36 -4.31
C LEU A 64 -18.83 -3.28 -4.15
N THR A 65 -18.64 -4.56 -3.87
CA THR A 65 -19.73 -5.52 -3.68
C THR A 65 -20.49 -5.31 -2.38
N ALA A 66 -19.81 -5.03 -1.26
CA ALA A 66 -20.45 -4.86 0.04
C ALA A 66 -21.18 -3.53 0.21
N HIS A 67 -20.86 -2.53 -0.61
CA HIS A 67 -21.26 -1.13 -0.40
C HIS A 67 -21.62 -0.44 -1.73
N GLN A 68 -22.36 -1.13 -2.61
CA GLN A 68 -22.80 -0.59 -3.90
C GLN A 68 -23.60 0.70 -3.75
N ASP A 69 -24.34 0.83 -2.65
CA ASP A 69 -25.26 1.94 -2.39
C ASP A 69 -24.58 3.25 -1.96
N LEU A 70 -23.27 3.17 -1.62
CA LEU A 70 -22.49 4.29 -1.09
C LEU A 70 -21.90 5.21 -2.17
N TYR A 71 -22.10 4.88 -3.46
CA TYR A 71 -21.62 5.63 -4.63
C TYR A 71 -20.19 6.16 -4.44
N LEU A 72 -19.25 5.25 -4.17
CA LEU A 72 -17.87 5.60 -3.85
C LEU A 72 -17.06 5.90 -5.11
N THR A 73 -16.23 6.94 -5.05
CA THR A 73 -15.21 7.19 -6.08
C THR A 73 -14.13 6.10 -6.05
N MET A 74 -13.43 5.90 -7.17
CA MET A 74 -12.29 4.95 -7.24
C MET A 74 -11.19 5.25 -6.22
N LEU A 75 -10.96 6.54 -5.92
CA LEU A 75 -10.00 6.96 -4.91
C LEU A 75 -10.44 6.53 -3.49
N GLN A 76 -11.71 6.78 -3.14
CA GLN A 76 -12.27 6.35 -1.86
C GLN A 76 -12.21 4.83 -1.71
N LEU A 77 -12.59 4.08 -2.75
CA LEU A 77 -12.51 2.62 -2.74
C LEU A 77 -11.10 2.11 -2.46
N THR A 78 -10.08 2.72 -3.08
CA THR A 78 -8.68 2.36 -2.87
C THR A 78 -8.25 2.58 -1.43
N LYS A 79 -8.64 3.72 -0.84
CA LYS A 79 -8.32 4.06 0.54
C LYS A 79 -9.06 3.16 1.54
N LEU A 80 -10.35 2.98 1.35
CA LEU A 80 -11.16 2.12 2.21
C LEU A 80 -10.70 0.65 2.18
N ASN A 81 -10.22 0.18 1.03
CA ASN A 81 -9.62 -1.14 0.92
C ASN A 81 -8.25 -1.24 1.60
N SER A 82 -7.47 -0.15 1.67
CA SER A 82 -6.18 -0.13 2.36
C SER A 82 -6.27 -0.13 3.89
N PHE A 83 -7.41 0.28 4.45
CA PHE A 83 -7.60 0.34 5.91
C PHE A 83 -8.30 -0.88 6.50
N LEU A 84 -8.92 -1.75 5.68
CA LEU A 84 -9.61 -2.92 6.20
C LEU A 84 -8.70 -4.15 6.27
N PRO A 85 -8.84 -4.98 7.32
CA PRO A 85 -9.77 -4.85 8.46
C PRO A 85 -9.23 -4.00 9.62
N ASP A 86 -8.02 -3.47 9.49
CA ASP A 86 -7.19 -3.09 10.65
C ASP A 86 -7.53 -1.72 11.27
N ASP A 87 -8.15 -0.79 10.53
CA ASP A 87 -8.41 0.58 10.99
C ASP A 87 -9.79 1.13 10.58
N PRO A 88 -10.83 0.89 11.41
CA PRO A 88 -12.17 1.44 11.20
C PRO A 88 -12.26 2.95 11.37
N GLU A 89 -11.33 3.59 12.07
CA GLU A 89 -11.37 5.03 12.33
C GLU A 89 -10.82 5.82 11.14
N ALA A 90 -9.70 5.35 10.57
CA ALA A 90 -9.16 5.90 9.32
C ALA A 90 -10.17 5.80 8.18
N MET A 91 -10.94 4.71 8.10
CA MET A 91 -12.04 4.56 7.14
C MET A 91 -13.03 5.73 7.18
N ARG A 92 -13.44 6.15 8.38
CA ARG A 92 -14.47 7.19 8.55
C ARG A 92 -14.05 8.55 8.00
N GLN A 93 -12.76 8.84 7.97
CA GLN A 93 -12.22 10.08 7.41
C GLN A 93 -12.39 10.20 5.89
N TRP A 94 -12.57 9.07 5.19
CA TRP A 94 -12.72 9.03 3.73
C TRP A 94 -14.18 9.03 3.26
N LEU A 95 -15.13 9.00 4.19
CA LEU A 95 -16.57 8.96 3.92
C LEU A 95 -17.22 10.27 4.33
N SER A 96 -18.11 10.77 3.49
CA SER A 96 -18.93 11.94 3.85
C SER A 96 -19.91 11.59 4.99
N PRO A 97 -20.42 12.57 5.74
CA PRO A 97 -21.43 12.33 6.78
C PRO A 97 -22.66 11.56 6.27
N ARG A 98 -23.06 11.80 5.01
CA ARG A 98 -24.17 11.08 4.37
C ARG A 98 -23.83 9.61 4.11
N GLN A 99 -22.60 9.32 3.69
CA GLN A 99 -22.12 7.95 3.48
C GLN A 99 -21.95 7.20 4.82
N LEU A 100 -21.47 7.89 5.86
CA LEU A 100 -21.40 7.31 7.21
C LEU A 100 -22.78 6.96 7.77
N ALA A 101 -23.79 7.80 7.55
CA ALA A 101 -25.15 7.52 7.97
C ALA A 101 -25.75 6.27 7.28
N GLN A 102 -25.31 5.97 6.06
CA GLN A 102 -25.74 4.79 5.31
C GLN A 102 -25.07 3.48 5.76
N LEU A 103 -23.90 3.55 6.42
CA LEU A 103 -23.22 2.37 6.95
C LEU A 103 -23.90 1.76 8.18
N GLY A 104 -24.81 2.52 8.82
CA GLY A 104 -25.49 2.14 10.05
C GLY A 104 -24.53 2.04 11.26
N PRO A 105 -25.05 2.12 12.49
CA PRO A 105 -24.26 1.73 13.65
C PRO A 105 -24.02 0.20 13.58
N ARG A 106 -22.77 -0.22 13.51
CA ARG A 106 -22.37 -1.61 13.80
C ARG A 106 -21.96 -1.73 15.25
#